data_AF-A0A7Y2FZK7-F1
#
_entry.id   AF-A0A7Y2FZK7-F1
#
_cell.length_a   1.000
_cell.length_b   1.000
_cell.length_c   1.000
_cell.angle_alpha   90.00
_cell.angle_beta   90.00
_cell.angle_gamma   90.00
#
_symmetry.space_group_name_H-M   'P 1'
#
loop_
_entity.id
_entity.type
_entity.pdbx_description
1 polymer ?
#
loop_
_entity_poly.entity_id
_entity_poly.type
_entity_poly.pdbx_seq_one_letter_code
_entity_poly.pdbx_strand_id
1 'polypeptide(L)'
;MKIMRVPFIAIVLSVFVLSADCQKPADSNPDPERAEYLKKFSKAYVAAGCFWCVEAVFESVEGVEEAISGYAGDSEENANYKKVSMGLTRHA
;
A
#
# COMPACT_ATOMS: atom_id res chain seq x y z
N MET A 1 44.04 36.66 4.13
CA MET A 1 43.04 35.92 4.93
C MET A 1 41.85 35.46 4.06
N LYS A 2 42.08 34.59 3.06
CA LYS A 2 41.06 34.18 2.06
C LYS A 2 40.99 32.66 1.83
N ILE A 3 41.59 31.85 2.71
CA ILE A 3 41.90 30.43 2.41
C ILE A 3 41.00 29.43 3.18
N MET A 4 40.16 29.86 4.14
CA MET A 4 39.41 28.93 5.01
C MET A 4 37.93 28.71 4.64
N ARG A 5 37.39 29.39 3.60
CA ARG A 5 35.96 29.29 3.21
C ARG A 5 35.68 28.26 2.10
N VAL A 6 36.69 27.90 1.31
CA VAL A 6 36.57 26.97 0.17
C VAL A 6 36.38 25.50 0.59
N PRO A 7 37.06 24.94 1.61
CA PRO A 7 36.83 23.54 1.98
C PRO A 7 35.47 23.34 2.66
N PHE A 8 34.97 24.35 3.38
CA PHE A 8 33.69 24.27 4.08
C PHE A 8 32.50 24.30 3.11
N ILE A 9 32.57 25.12 2.05
CA ILE A 9 31.55 25.18 1.01
C ILE A 9 31.53 23.89 0.16
N ALA A 10 32.71 23.33 -0.15
CA ALA A 10 32.83 22.08 -0.91
C ALA A 10 32.27 20.87 -0.14
N ILE A 11 32.49 20.80 1.18
CA ILE A 11 31.95 19.73 2.03
C ILE A 11 30.42 19.85 2.18
N VAL A 12 29.86 21.05 2.29
CA VAL A 12 28.40 21.23 2.39
C VAL A 12 27.70 20.89 1.06
N LEU A 13 28.30 21.22 -0.08
CA LEU A 13 27.79 20.85 -1.41
C LEU A 13 27.85 19.35 -1.67
N SER A 14 28.89 18.64 -1.20
CA SER A 14 28.97 17.18 -1.38
C SER A 14 27.95 16.42 -0.52
N VAL A 15 27.61 16.94 0.67
CA VAL A 15 26.56 16.38 1.54
C VAL A 15 25.16 16.58 0.94
N PHE A 16 24.92 17.71 0.25
CA PHE A 16 23.63 17.99 -0.38
C PHE A 16 23.31 17.05 -1.56
N VAL A 17 24.34 16.56 -2.27
CA VAL A 17 24.17 15.62 -3.39
C VAL A 17 23.87 14.19 -2.91
N LEU A 18 24.28 13.81 -1.70
CA LEU A 18 23.98 12.48 -1.13
C LEU A 18 22.54 12.29 -0.65
N SER A 19 21.77 13.38 -0.44
CA SER A 19 20.37 13.26 0.04
C SER A 19 19.34 13.16 -1.09
N ALA A 20 19.78 13.13 -2.36
CA ALA A 20 18.91 12.83 -3.50
C ALA A 20 18.76 11.31 -3.68
N ASP A 21 18.58 10.57 -2.58
CA ASP A 21 18.04 9.21 -2.67
C ASP A 21 16.61 9.34 -3.22
N CYS A 22 16.42 8.75 -4.40
CA CYS A 22 15.17 8.71 -5.10
C CYS A 22 14.18 7.89 -4.26
N GLN A 23 13.46 8.54 -3.33
CA GLN A 23 12.33 7.95 -2.63
C GLN A 23 11.27 7.63 -3.70
N LYS A 24 11.31 6.40 -4.22
CA LYS A 24 10.24 5.89 -5.06
C LYS A 24 8.94 6.00 -4.24
N PRO A 25 7.88 6.61 -4.77
CA PRO A 25 6.58 6.58 -4.10
C PRO A 25 6.19 5.11 -3.93
N ALA A 26 5.63 4.77 -2.77
CA ALA A 26 5.05 3.46 -2.56
C ALA A 26 3.92 3.27 -3.59
N ASP A 27 4.19 2.50 -4.64
CA ASP A 27 3.18 2.06 -5.58
C ASP A 27 2.27 1.09 -4.81
N SER A 28 0.99 1.46 -4.68
CA SER A 28 0.00 0.62 -4.02
C SER A 28 -0.42 -0.58 -4.87
N ASN A 29 0.06 -0.67 -6.12
CA ASN A 29 -0.15 -1.85 -6.93
C ASN A 29 0.89 -2.93 -6.56
N PRO A 30 0.45 -4.20 -6.42
CA PRO A 30 1.40 -5.29 -6.24
C PRO A 30 2.35 -5.33 -7.43
N ASP A 31 3.63 -5.59 -7.17
CA ASP A 31 4.59 -5.76 -8.25
C ASP A 31 4.14 -6.91 -9.19
N PRO A 32 4.50 -6.85 -10.49
CA PRO A 32 4.02 -7.83 -11.46
C PRO A 32 4.41 -9.28 -11.13
N GLU A 33 5.53 -9.49 -10.44
CA GLU A 33 6.00 -10.82 -10.03
C GLU A 33 5.12 -11.40 -8.92
N ARG A 34 4.78 -10.60 -7.91
CA ARG A 34 3.82 -10.93 -6.84
C ARG A 34 2.47 -11.30 -7.43
N ALA A 35 1.95 -10.51 -8.36
CA ALA A 35 0.67 -10.77 -9.02
C ALA A 35 0.67 -12.10 -9.80
N GLU A 36 1.79 -12.48 -10.42
CA GLU A 36 1.92 -13.77 -11.09
C GLU A 36 2.02 -14.94 -10.09
N TYR A 37 2.74 -14.77 -8.98
CA TYR A 37 2.84 -15.76 -7.91
C TYR A 37 1.48 -16.09 -7.28
N LEU A 38 0.66 -15.08 -7.02
CA LEU A 38 -0.67 -15.23 -6.39
C LEU A 38 -1.67 -16.03 -7.24
N LYS A 39 -1.49 -16.11 -8.56
CA LYS A 39 -2.35 -16.93 -9.45
C LYS A 39 -2.27 -18.43 -9.16
N LYS A 40 -1.26 -18.89 -8.41
CA LYS A 40 -1.10 -20.29 -7.99
C LYS A 40 -2.07 -20.70 -6.87
N PHE A 41 -2.69 -19.74 -6.21
CA PHE A 41 -3.59 -19.96 -5.08
C PHE A 41 -5.06 -19.87 -5.50
N SER A 42 -5.93 -20.47 -4.70
CA SER A 42 -7.38 -20.30 -4.85
C SER A 42 -7.83 -18.99 -4.19
N LYS A 43 -8.81 -18.32 -4.79
CA LYS A 43 -9.37 -17.06 -4.27
C LYS A 43 -10.73 -17.32 -3.61
N ALA A 44 -10.94 -16.71 -2.45
CA ALA A 44 -12.22 -16.67 -1.76
C ALA A 44 -12.59 -15.24 -1.38
N TYR A 45 -13.88 -14.97 -1.26
CA TYR A 45 -14.42 -13.68 -0.79
C TYR A 45 -15.15 -13.92 0.52
N VAL A 46 -14.89 -13.07 1.52
CA VAL A 46 -15.48 -13.20 2.86
C VAL A 46 -16.11 -11.87 3.27
N ALA A 47 -17.39 -11.90 3.65
CA ALA A 47 -18.13 -10.76 4.16
C ALA A 47 -18.55 -11.05 5.61
N ALA A 48 -17.82 -10.49 6.58
CA ALA A 48 -17.94 -10.86 8.00
C ALA A 48 -17.75 -9.67 8.96
N GLY A 49 -18.53 -8.60 8.79
CA GLY A 49 -18.45 -7.42 9.66
C GLY A 49 -17.33 -6.48 9.25
N CYS A 50 -16.62 -5.89 10.22
CA CYS A 50 -15.54 -4.93 9.94
C CYS A 50 -14.37 -5.63 9.25
N PHE A 51 -14.11 -5.29 7.98
CA PHE A 51 -13.07 -5.94 7.19
C PHE A 51 -11.67 -5.80 7.81
N TRP A 52 -11.38 -4.76 8.59
CA TRP A 52 -10.08 -4.64 9.27
C TRP A 52 -9.82 -5.78 10.24
N CYS A 53 -10.84 -6.19 11.01
CA CYS A 53 -10.70 -7.30 11.93
C CYS A 53 -10.63 -8.64 11.19
N VAL A 54 -11.39 -8.76 10.10
CA VAL A 54 -11.44 -9.98 9.30
C VAL A 54 -10.12 -10.21 8.56
N GLU A 55 -9.58 -9.18 7.92
CA GLU A 55 -8.28 -9.21 7.24
C GLU A 55 -7.18 -9.63 8.21
N ALA A 56 -7.05 -8.95 9.35
CA ALA A 56 -6.04 -9.27 10.36
C ALA A 56 -6.12 -10.72 10.86
N VAL A 57 -7.33 -11.30 10.94
CA VAL A 57 -7.49 -12.72 11.26
C VAL A 57 -6.98 -13.59 10.10
N PHE A 58 -7.38 -13.34 8.86
CA PHE A 58 -6.96 -14.15 7.72
C PHE A 58 -5.47 -14.05 7.40
N GLU A 59 -4.84 -12.90 7.62
CA GLU A 59 -3.38 -12.75 7.52
C GLU A 59 -2.62 -13.68 8.48
N SER A 60 -3.24 -14.08 9.58
CA SER A 60 -2.64 -15.00 10.56
C SER A 60 -2.91 -16.48 10.27
N VAL A 61 -3.73 -16.80 9.27
CA VAL A 61 -4.14 -18.17 8.96
C VAL A 61 -3.08 -18.86 8.10
N GLU A 62 -2.58 -19.99 8.57
CA GLU A 62 -1.65 -20.83 7.79
C GLU A 62 -2.29 -21.27 6.46
N GLY A 63 -1.60 -21.01 5.35
CA GLY A 63 -2.07 -21.30 4.00
C GLY A 63 -2.82 -20.15 3.32
N VAL A 64 -3.07 -19.03 4.02
CA VAL A 64 -3.49 -17.78 3.39
C VAL A 64 -2.25 -16.99 2.99
N GLU A 65 -2.09 -16.78 1.69
CA GLU A 65 -0.94 -16.06 1.14
C GLU A 65 -1.13 -14.54 1.14
N GLU A 66 -2.38 -14.07 1.02
CA GLU A 66 -2.72 -12.66 0.96
C GLU A 66 -4.18 -12.44 1.37
N ALA A 67 -4.44 -11.35 2.09
CA ALA A 67 -5.77 -10.88 2.42
C ALA A 67 -5.90 -9.42 1.96
N ILE A 68 -7.02 -9.08 1.30
CA ILE A 68 -7.27 -7.73 0.79
C ILE A 68 -8.70 -7.33 1.15
N SER A 69 -8.82 -6.21 1.85
CA SER A 69 -10.10 -5.57 2.15
C SER A 69 -10.66 -4.84 0.93
N GLY A 70 -11.97 -4.95 0.73
CA GLY A 70 -12.68 -4.28 -0.35
C GLY A 70 -14.20 -4.35 -0.16
N TYR A 71 -14.93 -3.95 -1.20
CA TYR A 71 -16.39 -3.97 -1.22
C TYR A 71 -16.91 -4.87 -2.33
N ALA A 72 -17.97 -5.61 -2.08
CA ALA A 72 -18.60 -6.50 -3.07
C ALA A 72 -20.13 -6.38 -3.04
N GLY A 73 -20.80 -6.77 -4.13
CA GLY A 73 -22.27 -6.87 -4.18
C GLY A 73 -23.04 -5.69 -4.80
N ASP A 74 -22.35 -4.62 -5.21
CA ASP A 74 -22.92 -3.47 -5.93
C ASP A 74 -21.89 -2.93 -6.94
N SER A 75 -22.15 -1.79 -7.58
CA SER A 75 -21.30 -1.23 -8.65
C SER A 75 -20.00 -0.59 -8.16
N GLU A 76 -18.95 -0.67 -8.98
CA GLU A 76 -17.63 -0.13 -8.66
C GLU A 76 -17.66 1.38 -8.40
N GLU A 77 -18.49 2.14 -9.13
CA GLU A 77 -18.64 3.58 -8.96
C GLU A 77 -19.17 3.97 -7.57
N ASN A 78 -19.84 3.02 -6.90
CA ASN A 78 -20.38 3.19 -5.56
C ASN A 78 -19.47 2.62 -4.46
N ALA A 79 -18.38 1.92 -4.81
CA ALA A 79 -17.44 1.27 -3.90
C ALA A 79 -16.49 2.28 -3.22
N ASN A 80 -17.03 3.14 -2.35
CA ASN A 80 -16.24 4.06 -1.53
C ASN A 80 -16.62 3.98 -0.06
N TYR A 81 -15.61 4.06 0.81
CA TYR A 81 -15.76 3.89 2.25
C TYR A 81 -16.84 4.80 2.86
N LYS A 82 -16.93 6.06 2.42
CA LYS A 82 -17.88 7.01 2.99
C LYS A 82 -19.34 6.60 2.72
N LYS A 83 -19.69 6.25 1.48
CA LYS A 83 -21.07 5.82 1.17
C LYS A 83 -21.41 4.47 1.80
N VAL A 84 -20.47 3.52 1.78
CA VAL A 84 -20.68 2.17 2.34
C VAL A 84 -20.88 2.23 3.86
N SER A 85 -20.02 2.96 4.58
CA SER A 85 -20.13 3.12 6.04
C SER A 85 -21.41 3.85 6.50
N MET A 86 -22.04 4.62 5.61
CA MET A 86 -23.35 5.24 5.86
C MET A 86 -24.54 4.34 5.46
N GLY A 87 -24.31 3.16 4.91
CA GLY A 87 -25.37 2.25 4.46
C GLY A 87 -26.12 2.75 3.22
N LEU A 88 -25.50 3.60 2.39
CA LEU A 88 -26.14 4.18 1.19
C LEU A 88 -25.92 3.37 -0.08
N THR A 89 -25.21 2.24 0.00
CA THR A 89 -24.94 1.34 -1.12
C THR A 89 -25.41 -0.06 -0.77
N ARG A 90 -25.37 -0.97 -1.74
CA ARG A 90 -25.70 -2.40 -1.52
C ARG A 90 -24.44 -3.27 -1.36
N HIS A 91 -23.31 -2.65 -1.05
CA HIS A 91 -22.07 -3.35 -0.79
C HIS A 91 -22.09 -4.04 0.58
N ALA A 92 -21.37 -5.16 0.66
CA ALA A 92 -20.82 -5.71 1.88
C ALA A 92 -19.30 -5.48 1.91
#